data_AF-A0A353ME04-F1
#
_entry.id   AF-A0A353ME04-F1
#
_cell.length_a   1.000
_cell.length_b   1.000
_cell.length_c   1.000
_cell.angle_alpha   90.00
_cell.angle_beta   90.00
_cell.angle_gamma   90.00
#
_symmetry.space_group_name_H-M   'P 1'
#
loop_
_entity.id
_entity.type
_entity.pdbx_description
1 polymer ?
#
loop_
_entity_poly.entity_id
_entity_poly.type
_entity_poly.pdbx_seq_one_letter_code
_entity_poly.pdbx_strand_id
1 'polypeptide(L)'
;MAVALHDMCNITIIYTTYPSPSDPNFYDDNEFKAELGKLISEIKPIMLLDVHASHPYRPYEVDLGTMNGLSVLDDKQFIPALLDEFKREGLVSTSVDWFAASNNQTITKYASSKGVPSVQLEFSATRMVADSDAAAHRFAQTIQAVARFLESRGLCVRIDSKGAGK
;
A
#
# COMPACT_ATOMS: atom_id res chain seq x y z
N MET A 1 6.96 2.88 -6.66
CA MET A 1 6.02 1.77 -6.39
C MET A 1 4.58 2.12 -6.78
N ALA A 2 3.93 3.11 -6.16
CA ALA A 2 2.54 3.46 -6.46
C ALA A 2 2.26 3.70 -7.96
N VAL A 3 3.13 4.45 -8.65
CA VAL A 3 3.04 4.63 -10.12
C VAL A 3 3.10 3.31 -10.88
N ALA A 4 4.01 2.40 -10.52
CA ALA A 4 4.09 1.09 -11.17
C ALA A 4 2.83 0.23 -10.96
N LEU A 5 2.22 0.31 -9.78
CA LEU A 5 0.94 -0.36 -9.52
C LEU A 5 -0.21 0.26 -10.32
N HIS A 6 -0.23 1.60 -10.47
CA HIS A 6 -1.17 2.27 -11.37
C HIS A 6 -1.03 1.76 -12.80
N ASP A 7 0.20 1.76 -13.34
CA ASP A 7 0.45 1.33 -14.72
C ASP A 7 0.07 -0.15 -14.96
N MET A 8 0.26 -1.00 -13.95
CA MET A 8 -0.01 -2.45 -14.06
C MET A 8 -1.47 -2.83 -13.82
N CYS A 9 -2.14 -2.17 -12.89
CA CYS A 9 -3.46 -2.57 -12.39
C CYS A 9 -4.55 -1.54 -12.65
N ASN A 10 -4.21 -0.38 -13.24
CA ASN A 10 -5.11 0.74 -13.48
C ASN A 10 -5.85 1.22 -12.22
N ILE A 11 -5.12 1.26 -11.08
CA ILE A 11 -5.66 1.71 -9.79
C ILE A 11 -5.51 3.22 -9.62
N THR A 12 -6.43 3.86 -8.89
CA THR A 12 -6.25 5.29 -8.56
C THR A 12 -5.10 5.46 -7.57
N ILE A 13 -4.25 6.46 -7.79
CA ILE A 13 -3.14 6.81 -6.90
C ILE A 13 -3.16 8.30 -6.56
N ILE A 14 -2.74 8.62 -5.34
CA ILE A 14 -2.45 9.98 -4.87
C ILE A 14 -1.14 9.92 -4.09
N TYR A 15 -0.24 10.88 -4.34
CA TYR A 15 1.06 10.94 -3.69
C TYR A 15 1.53 12.39 -3.62
N THR A 16 2.40 12.70 -2.66
CA THR A 16 3.03 14.02 -2.55
C THR A 16 4.13 14.16 -3.61
N THR A 17 4.13 15.26 -4.35
CA THR A 17 5.13 15.55 -5.42
C THR A 17 6.29 16.41 -4.93
N TYR A 18 6.14 17.04 -3.77
CA TYR A 18 7.13 17.88 -3.11
C TYR A 18 7.08 17.65 -1.60
N PRO A 19 8.12 18.03 -0.84
CA PRO A 19 8.05 18.08 0.61
C PRO A 19 6.86 18.95 1.02
N SER A 20 5.83 18.31 1.55
CA SER A 20 4.67 19.01 2.10
C SER A 20 5.11 19.78 3.34
N PRO A 21 4.58 20.99 3.60
CA PRO A 21 4.85 21.71 4.84
C PRO A 21 4.34 20.95 6.08
N SER A 22 3.45 19.98 5.89
CA SER A 22 2.92 19.09 6.92
C SER A 22 3.01 17.63 6.51
N ASP A 23 3.49 16.75 7.38
CA ASP A 23 3.39 15.31 7.19
C ASP A 23 1.92 14.87 7.27
N PRO A 24 1.32 14.33 6.18
CA PRO A 24 -0.07 13.92 6.17
C PRO A 24 -0.41 12.81 7.16
N ASN A 25 0.59 12.03 7.61
CA ASN A 25 0.42 10.98 8.61
C ASN A 25 0.55 11.48 10.05
N PHE A 26 1.00 12.71 10.25
CA PHE A 26 1.11 13.32 11.57
C PHE A 26 -0.06 14.24 11.88
N TYR A 27 -0.47 15.09 10.93
CA TYR A 27 -1.48 16.13 11.14
C TYR A 27 -2.84 15.80 10.52
N ASP A 28 -3.94 16.18 11.17
CA ASP A 28 -5.31 16.01 10.65
C ASP A 28 -5.68 16.97 9.54
N ASP A 29 -5.39 18.25 9.75
CA ASP A 29 -5.76 19.30 8.83
C ASP A 29 -4.60 19.54 7.86
N ASN A 30 -4.66 18.86 6.73
CA ASN A 30 -3.72 19.06 5.64
C ASN A 30 -4.41 18.85 4.29
N GLU A 31 -3.85 19.51 3.26
CA GLU A 31 -4.38 19.49 1.90
C GLU A 31 -4.47 18.08 1.33
N PHE A 32 -3.53 17.19 1.68
CA PHE A 32 -3.52 15.82 1.20
C PHE A 32 -4.74 15.03 1.70
N LYS A 33 -5.08 15.13 2.99
CA LYS A 33 -6.29 14.50 3.55
C LYS A 33 -7.58 15.14 3.05
N ALA A 34 -7.58 16.46 2.84
CA ALA A 34 -8.72 17.14 2.22
C ALA A 34 -8.98 16.56 0.82
N GLU A 35 -7.94 16.43 0.00
CA GLU A 35 -8.06 15.86 -1.35
C GLU A 35 -8.42 14.37 -1.33
N LEU A 36 -7.78 13.58 -0.47
CA LEU A 36 -8.15 12.18 -0.25
C LEU A 36 -9.63 12.05 0.17
N GLY A 37 -10.14 12.96 0.99
CA GLY A 37 -11.54 13.00 1.40
C GLY A 37 -12.51 13.21 0.23
N LYS A 38 -12.14 14.06 -0.73
CA LYS A 38 -12.90 14.24 -1.98
C LYS A 38 -12.88 12.98 -2.82
N LEU A 39 -11.69 12.41 -3.06
CA LEU A 39 -11.52 11.17 -3.83
C LEU A 39 -12.31 10.00 -3.24
N ILE A 40 -12.29 9.82 -1.91
CA ILE A 40 -13.10 8.80 -1.23
C ILE A 40 -14.59 9.02 -1.50
N SER A 41 -15.04 10.27 -1.49
CA SER A 41 -16.46 10.61 -1.68
C SER A 41 -16.92 10.43 -3.13
N GLU A 42 -16.05 10.75 -4.09
CA GLU A 42 -16.30 10.67 -5.52
C GLU A 42 -16.18 9.25 -6.07
N ILE A 43 -15.07 8.58 -5.77
CA ILE A 43 -14.72 7.25 -6.33
C ILE A 43 -15.35 6.13 -5.51
N LYS A 44 -15.58 6.34 -4.20
CA LYS A 44 -16.04 5.32 -3.26
C LYS A 44 -15.18 4.05 -3.33
N PRO A 45 -13.86 4.17 -3.07
CA PRO A 45 -12.93 3.07 -3.21
C PRO A 45 -13.33 1.93 -2.27
N ILE A 46 -13.21 0.69 -2.77
CA ILE A 46 -13.55 -0.48 -1.95
C ILE A 46 -12.48 -0.80 -0.90
N MET A 47 -11.27 -0.26 -1.08
CA MET A 47 -10.17 -0.35 -0.13
C MET A 47 -9.11 0.70 -0.42
N LEU A 48 -8.23 0.95 0.55
CA LEU A 48 -7.08 1.84 0.41
C LEU A 48 -5.79 1.14 0.87
N LEU A 49 -4.73 1.31 0.08
CA LEU A 49 -3.37 0.88 0.42
C LEU A 49 -2.51 2.13 0.67
N ASP A 50 -2.05 2.30 1.89
CA ASP A 50 -1.20 3.41 2.32
C ASP A 50 0.26 2.95 2.34
N VAL A 51 1.04 3.31 1.31
CA VAL A 51 2.36 2.69 1.04
C VAL A 51 3.50 3.59 1.51
N HIS A 52 4.37 3.04 2.35
CA HIS A 52 5.52 3.71 2.95
C HIS A 52 6.82 2.93 2.76
N ALA A 53 7.92 3.65 2.94
CA ALA A 53 9.23 3.05 3.09
C ALA A 53 9.69 3.20 4.54
N SER A 54 10.08 2.08 5.15
CA SER A 54 10.63 2.01 6.49
C SER A 54 12.15 1.89 6.48
N HIS A 55 12.78 2.15 7.63
CA HIS A 55 14.23 2.06 7.77
C HIS A 55 14.74 0.64 7.45
N PRO A 56 15.85 0.48 6.70
CA PRO A 56 16.35 -0.83 6.27
C PRO A 56 16.82 -1.77 7.39
N TYR A 57 16.88 -1.28 8.64
CA TYR A 57 17.29 -2.06 9.82
C TYR A 57 16.11 -2.48 10.69
N ARG A 58 14.88 -2.36 10.19
CA ARG A 58 13.72 -2.94 10.86
C ARG A 58 13.78 -4.47 10.79
N PRO A 59 13.22 -5.18 11.78
CA PRO A 59 13.28 -6.65 11.86
C PRO A 59 12.27 -7.34 10.91
N TYR A 60 11.82 -6.64 9.87
CA TYR A 60 10.86 -7.11 8.89
C TYR A 60 11.21 -6.54 7.51
N GLU A 61 10.70 -7.20 6.47
CA GLU A 61 10.73 -6.73 5.09
C GLU A 61 9.49 -5.90 4.75
N VAL A 62 8.36 -6.23 5.38
CA VAL A 62 7.13 -5.46 5.33
C VAL A 62 6.37 -5.58 6.64
N ASP A 63 5.87 -4.45 7.14
CA ASP A 63 4.93 -4.38 8.24
C ASP A 63 3.55 -3.93 7.75
N LEU A 64 2.50 -4.52 8.31
CA LEU A 64 1.10 -4.18 8.01
C LEU A 64 0.50 -3.45 9.21
N GLY A 65 0.33 -2.14 9.10
CA GLY A 65 -0.34 -1.32 10.09
C GLY A 65 -1.85 -1.34 9.89
N THR A 66 -2.58 -1.90 10.85
CA THR A 66 -4.02 -2.19 10.73
C THR A 66 -4.86 -1.63 11.88
N MET A 67 -4.24 -0.86 12.77
CA MET A 67 -4.84 -0.42 14.02
C MET A 67 -5.33 -1.61 14.86
N ASN A 68 -4.54 -2.68 14.95
CA ASN A 68 -4.93 -3.94 15.58
C ASN A 68 -6.19 -4.57 14.94
N GLY A 69 -6.26 -4.53 13.61
CA GLY A 69 -7.36 -5.06 12.79
C GLY A 69 -8.56 -4.13 12.65
N LEU A 70 -8.60 -2.99 13.32
CA LEU A 70 -9.74 -2.07 13.25
C LEU A 70 -9.86 -1.40 11.87
N SER A 71 -8.74 -1.10 11.20
CA SER A 71 -8.76 -0.31 9.96
C SER A 71 -9.33 -1.07 8.75
N VAL A 72 -9.40 -2.41 8.82
CA VAL A 72 -9.90 -3.27 7.73
C VAL A 72 -11.41 -3.55 7.79
N LEU A 73 -12.14 -2.92 8.73
CA LEU A 73 -13.61 -2.90 8.78
C LEU A 73 -14.27 -4.29 8.65
N ASP A 74 -13.85 -5.23 9.50
CA ASP A 74 -14.33 -6.61 9.55
C ASP A 74 -13.98 -7.52 8.35
N ASP A 75 -13.19 -7.06 7.38
CA ASP A 75 -12.64 -7.93 6.33
C ASP A 75 -11.56 -8.86 6.90
N LYS A 76 -12.00 -10.01 7.41
CA LYS A 76 -11.16 -11.06 7.99
C LYS A 76 -10.16 -11.68 7.01
N GLN A 77 -10.35 -11.48 5.70
CA GLN A 77 -9.47 -12.02 4.67
C GLN A 77 -8.45 -10.99 4.17
N PHE A 78 -8.54 -9.73 4.58
CA PHE A 78 -7.64 -8.67 4.13
C PHE A 78 -6.18 -9.01 4.45
N ILE A 79 -5.88 -9.21 5.72
CA ILE A 79 -4.51 -9.45 6.18
C ILE A 79 -4.00 -10.83 5.77
N PRO A 80 -4.74 -11.95 5.96
CA PRO A 80 -4.28 -13.26 5.53
C PRO A 80 -3.98 -13.34 4.03
N ALA A 81 -4.86 -12.82 3.15
CA ALA A 81 -4.64 -12.87 1.71
C ALA A 81 -3.42 -12.05 1.28
N LEU A 82 -3.18 -10.90 1.91
CA LEU A 82 -2.01 -10.08 1.62
C LEU A 82 -0.72 -10.77 2.07
N LEU A 83 -0.70 -11.37 3.27
CA LEU A 83 0.44 -12.13 3.77
C LEU A 83 0.75 -13.37 2.92
N ASP A 84 -0.28 -14.05 2.42
CA ASP A 84 -0.12 -15.22 1.55
C ASP A 84 0.55 -14.82 0.22
N GLU A 85 0.16 -13.70 -0.39
CA GLU A 85 0.78 -13.21 -1.61
C GLU A 85 2.20 -12.65 -1.38
N PHE A 86 2.46 -12.02 -0.24
CA PHE A 86 3.81 -11.64 0.19
C PHE A 86 4.72 -12.87 0.30
N LYS A 87 4.25 -13.91 0.99
CA LYS A 87 4.98 -15.18 1.11
C LYS A 87 5.20 -15.83 -0.25
N ARG A 88 4.20 -15.83 -1.14
CA ARG A 88 4.31 -16.40 -2.50
C ARG A 88 5.43 -15.74 -3.31
N GLU A 89 5.62 -14.44 -3.15
CA GLU A 89 6.66 -13.67 -3.84
C GLU A 89 8.00 -13.61 -3.07
N GLY A 90 8.13 -14.35 -1.97
CA GLY A 90 9.37 -14.45 -1.21
C GLY A 90 9.61 -13.31 -0.20
N LEU A 91 8.56 -12.57 0.19
CA LEU A 91 8.57 -11.66 1.34
C LEU A 91 8.14 -12.46 2.57
N VAL A 92 9.10 -13.08 3.26
CA VAL A 92 8.82 -14.05 4.34
C VAL A 92 8.96 -13.44 5.73
N SER A 93 9.72 -12.37 5.86
CA SER A 93 9.86 -11.65 7.14
C SER A 93 8.82 -10.54 7.18
N THR A 94 7.62 -10.89 7.62
CA THR A 94 6.48 -9.97 7.76
C THR A 94 6.18 -9.69 9.22
N SER A 95 5.66 -8.50 9.51
CA SER A 95 5.06 -8.19 10.80
C SER A 95 3.67 -7.56 10.62
N VAL A 96 2.88 -7.59 11.69
CA VAL A 96 1.58 -6.93 11.75
C VAL A 96 1.59 -6.03 12.98
N ASP A 97 1.23 -4.77 12.76
CA ASP A 97 1.14 -3.72 13.77
C ASP A 97 2.45 -3.39 14.53
N TRP A 98 3.63 -3.60 13.92
CA TRP A 98 4.85 -2.96 14.46
C TRP A 98 4.72 -1.44 14.41
N PHE A 99 4.22 -0.92 13.27
CA PHE A 99 3.68 0.40 13.12
C PHE A 99 2.16 0.29 12.95
N ALA A 100 1.45 0.18 14.07
CA ALA A 100 0.01 -0.06 14.09
C ALA A 100 -0.87 1.02 13.42
N ALA A 101 -0.32 2.14 12.96
CA ALA A 101 -1.06 3.25 12.36
C ALA A 101 -2.18 3.85 13.26
N SER A 102 -2.12 3.62 14.58
CA SER A 102 -3.19 3.95 15.54
C SER A 102 -2.99 5.24 16.34
N ASN A 103 -1.73 5.58 16.64
CA ASN A 103 -1.39 6.68 17.54
C ASN A 103 -1.56 8.06 16.91
N ASN A 104 -1.08 8.21 15.67
CA ASN A 104 -1.22 9.45 14.92
C ASN A 104 -2.51 9.43 14.12
N GLN A 105 -2.75 10.53 13.42
CA GLN A 105 -3.81 10.61 12.45
C GLN A 105 -3.28 10.15 11.09
N THR A 106 -2.99 8.86 10.96
CA THR A 106 -2.45 8.30 9.72
C THR A 106 -3.48 8.36 8.59
N ILE A 107 -3.02 8.20 7.35
CA ILE A 107 -3.88 8.05 6.18
C ILE A 107 -4.79 6.83 6.32
N THR A 108 -4.22 5.71 6.81
CA THR A 108 -4.96 4.48 7.11
C THR A 108 -6.12 4.71 8.08
N LYS A 109 -5.87 5.40 9.21
CA LYS A 109 -6.91 5.74 10.19
C LYS A 109 -7.97 6.68 9.62
N TYR A 110 -7.53 7.71 8.89
CA TYR A 110 -8.43 8.68 8.26
C TYR A 110 -9.38 8.00 7.27
N ALA A 111 -8.88 7.18 6.35
CA ALA A 111 -9.69 6.48 5.36
C ALA A 111 -10.65 5.47 6.00
N SER A 112 -10.18 4.70 6.99
CA SER A 112 -11.03 3.78 7.75
C SER A 112 -12.18 4.50 8.48
N SER A 113 -11.91 5.68 9.07
CA SER A 113 -12.96 6.49 9.71
C SER A 113 -14.06 6.97 8.75
N LYS A 114 -13.79 6.95 7.43
CA LYS A 114 -14.73 7.25 6.36
C LYS A 114 -15.40 6.02 5.77
N GLY A 115 -15.20 4.84 6.37
CA GLY A 115 -15.82 3.59 5.94
C GLY A 115 -15.07 2.87 4.81
N VAL A 116 -13.81 3.19 4.57
CA VAL A 116 -12.98 2.51 3.56
C VAL A 116 -11.99 1.54 4.26
N PRO A 117 -12.07 0.22 4.02
CA PRO A 117 -11.08 -0.73 4.54
C PRO A 117 -9.66 -0.34 4.11
N SER A 118 -8.77 -0.17 5.07
CA SER A 118 -7.45 0.43 4.83
C SER A 118 -6.33 -0.32 5.55
N VAL A 119 -5.14 -0.34 4.97
CA VAL A 119 -3.91 -0.87 5.60
C VAL A 119 -2.71 0.01 5.26
N GLN A 120 -1.84 0.22 6.24
CA GLN A 120 -0.51 0.81 6.04
C GLN A 120 0.49 -0.30 5.68
N LEU A 121 1.21 -0.14 4.59
CA LEU A 121 2.26 -1.06 4.14
C LEU A 121 3.62 -0.39 4.29
N GLU A 122 4.38 -0.80 5.29
CA GLU A 122 5.70 -0.29 5.62
C GLU A 122 6.78 -1.21 5.06
N PHE A 123 7.15 -1.02 3.80
CA PHE A 123 8.20 -1.84 3.17
C PHE A 123 9.59 -1.35 3.58
N SER A 124 10.50 -2.27 3.89
CA SER A 124 11.92 -1.92 4.07
C SER A 124 12.43 -1.15 2.84
N ALA A 125 13.14 -0.04 3.04
CA ALA A 125 13.63 0.79 1.93
C ALA A 125 14.46 -0.01 0.89
N THR A 126 15.10 -1.11 1.29
CA THR A 126 15.85 -2.01 0.39
C THR A 126 14.97 -2.77 -0.61
N ARG A 127 13.66 -2.81 -0.37
CA ARG A 127 12.60 -3.38 -1.22
C ARG A 127 11.95 -2.32 -2.13
N MET A 128 12.27 -1.02 -1.94
CA MET A 128 11.61 0.12 -2.59
C MET A 128 12.48 0.84 -3.63
N VAL A 129 13.72 0.39 -3.83
CA VAL A 129 14.69 0.95 -4.78
C VAL A 129 15.11 -0.09 -5.82
N ALA A 130 15.54 0.37 -7.00
CA ALA A 130 15.95 -0.46 -8.13
C ALA A 130 17.29 0.04 -8.72
N ASP A 131 18.30 0.19 -7.88
CA ASP A 131 19.63 0.76 -8.22
C ASP A 131 20.68 -0.28 -8.62
N SER A 132 20.32 -1.57 -8.59
CA SER A 132 21.14 -2.73 -8.97
C SER A 132 20.23 -3.86 -9.42
N ASP A 133 20.73 -4.85 -10.15
CA ASP A 133 19.92 -6.00 -10.61
C ASP A 133 19.24 -6.73 -9.45
N ALA A 134 19.96 -6.92 -8.34
CA ALA A 134 19.41 -7.53 -7.14
C ALA A 134 18.33 -6.67 -6.48
N ALA A 135 18.50 -5.35 -6.46
CA ALA A 135 17.49 -4.42 -5.93
C ALA A 135 16.26 -4.35 -6.85
N ALA A 136 16.46 -4.31 -8.17
CA ALA A 136 15.40 -4.35 -9.16
C ALA A 136 14.57 -5.63 -9.05
N HIS A 137 15.21 -6.79 -8.83
CA HIS A 137 14.50 -8.04 -8.58
C HIS A 137 13.65 -7.97 -7.30
N ARG A 138 14.19 -7.48 -6.18
CA ARG A 138 13.44 -7.31 -4.93
C ARG A 138 12.28 -6.32 -5.06
N PHE A 139 12.49 -5.23 -5.79
CA PHE A 139 11.45 -4.25 -6.09
C PHE A 139 10.32 -4.86 -6.94
N ALA A 140 10.69 -5.64 -7.96
CA ALA A 140 9.73 -6.36 -8.79
C ALA A 140 8.90 -7.37 -7.97
N GLN A 141 9.53 -8.17 -7.10
CA GLN A 141 8.82 -9.07 -6.17
C GLN A 141 7.81 -8.31 -5.30
N THR A 142 8.21 -7.14 -4.78
CA THR A 142 7.36 -6.30 -3.92
C THR A 142 6.13 -5.79 -4.66
N ILE A 143 6.30 -5.25 -5.87
CA ILE A 143 5.19 -4.83 -6.72
C ILE A 143 4.30 -6.01 -7.08
N GLN A 144 4.90 -7.13 -7.48
CA GLN A 144 4.19 -8.33 -7.90
C GLN A 144 3.31 -8.88 -6.78
N ALA A 145 3.78 -8.85 -5.54
CA ALA A 145 3.03 -9.36 -4.39
C ALA A 145 1.77 -8.52 -4.14
N VAL A 146 1.89 -7.19 -4.19
CA VAL A 146 0.73 -6.29 -4.08
C VAL A 146 -0.21 -6.44 -5.29
N ALA A 147 0.33 -6.54 -6.50
CA ALA A 147 -0.47 -6.73 -7.71
C ALA A 147 -1.27 -8.04 -7.68
N ARG A 148 -0.69 -9.14 -7.19
CA ARG A 148 -1.40 -10.42 -7.02
C ARG A 148 -2.49 -10.37 -5.97
N PHE A 149 -2.27 -9.66 -4.87
CA PHE A 149 -3.32 -9.43 -3.88
C PHE A 149 -4.49 -8.62 -4.45
N LEU A 150 -4.21 -7.61 -5.28
CA LEU A 150 -5.24 -6.87 -5.99
C LEU A 150 -5.96 -7.77 -7.03
N GLU A 151 -5.22 -8.60 -7.77
CA GLU A 151 -5.74 -9.58 -8.73
C GLU A 151 -6.65 -10.61 -8.05
N SER A 152 -6.26 -11.15 -6.89
CA SER A 152 -7.07 -12.11 -6.13
C SER A 152 -8.37 -11.51 -5.60
N ARG A 153 -8.48 -10.18 -5.60
CA ARG A 153 -9.68 -9.41 -5.23
C ARG A 153 -10.44 -8.87 -6.46
N GLY A 154 -10.01 -9.17 -7.67
CA GLY A 154 -10.62 -8.68 -8.91
C GLY A 154 -10.35 -7.19 -9.18
N LEU A 155 -9.30 -6.61 -8.58
CA LEU A 155 -8.97 -5.17 -8.64
C LEU A 155 -7.76 -4.84 -9.51
N CYS A 156 -7.13 -5.85 -10.07
CA CYS A 156 -6.05 -5.71 -11.03
C CYS A 156 -6.39 -6.55 -12.25
N VAL A 157 -6.60 -5.89 -13.39
CA VAL A 157 -6.65 -6.55 -14.69
C VAL A 157 -5.26 -6.38 -15.28
N ARG A 158 -4.47 -7.46 -15.34
CA ARG A 158 -3.19 -7.39 -16.05
C ARG A 158 -3.48 -7.01 -17.50
N ILE A 159 -2.84 -5.94 -17.96
CA ILE A 159 -2.78 -5.65 -19.39
C ILE A 159 -1.96 -6.79 -20.00
N ASP A 160 -2.64 -7.77 -20.61
CA ASP A 160 -1.98 -8.80 -21.38
C ASP A 160 -1.09 -8.11 -22.42
N SER A 161 0.21 -8.38 -22.38
CA SER A 161 1.18 -7.89 -23.37
C SER A 161 0.99 -8.49 -24.78
N LYS A 162 -0.21 -8.99 -25.11
CA LYS A 162 -0.61 -9.48 -26.44
C LYS A 162 -1.03 -8.36 -27.41
N GLY A 163 -0.55 -7.13 -27.20
CA GLY A 163 -0.83 -5.98 -28.08
C GLY A 163 0.40 -5.35 -28.75
N ALA A 164 1.63 -5.73 -28.37
CA ALA A 164 2.85 -5.26 -29.02
C ALA A 164 3.22 -6.18 -30.18
N GLY A 165 2.39 -6.17 -31.22
CA GLY A 165 2.63 -6.89 -32.45
C GLY A 165 1.99 -6.15 -33.61
N LYS A 166 2.75 -5.22 -34.19
CA LYS A 166 2.86 -4.96 -35.63
C LYS A 166 4.13 -4.17 -35.89
#